data_AF-A0A952YUD3-F1
#
_entry.id   AF-A0A952YUD3-F1
#
_cell.length_a   1.000
_cell.length_b   1.000
_cell.length_c   1.000
_cell.angle_alpha   90.00
_cell.angle_beta   90.00
_cell.angle_gamma   90.00
#
_symmetry.space_group_name_H-M   'P 1'
#
loop_
_entity.id
_entity.type
_entity.pdbx_description
1 polymer ?
#
loop_
_entity_poly.entity_id
_entity_poly.type
_entity_poly.pdbx_seq_one_letter_code
_entity_poly.pdbx_strand_id
1 'polypeptide(L)'
;MRFSGSGCAAAIAVVVLVACAQAPALAPSPSSQAQAQAPKAAPRRGGHAAFPCLSRTLPCGSIATRRPVAKVLDGPLAGDADRGRRIAHARDKGNCLACHAMRGGTQPGTRGPDLTHYGSTGRSDADTYAAVYDMRTRHADTLMPPFGTNAILRDQEIRDVVAYLQASR
;
A
#
# COMPACT_ATOMS: atom_id res chain seq x y z
N MET A 1 43.02 19.68 56.29
CA MET A 1 43.74 18.60 57.00
C MET A 1 43.28 17.26 56.46
N ARG A 2 44.24 16.42 56.02
CA ARG A 2 44.04 15.02 55.63
C ARG A 2 44.14 14.14 56.88
N PHE A 3 43.33 13.08 57.00
CA PHE A 3 43.60 11.77 57.66
C PHE A 3 42.45 10.84 57.21
N SER A 4 42.63 9.78 56.42
CA SER A 4 43.51 8.58 56.48
C SER A 4 43.06 7.54 57.53
N GLY A 5 42.86 6.29 57.07
CA GLY A 5 42.64 5.06 57.86
C GLY A 5 41.38 4.30 57.40
N SER A 6 41.44 3.21 56.62
CA SER A 6 41.96 1.85 56.93
C SER A 6 41.20 1.24 58.11
N GLY A 7 40.55 0.08 58.10
CA GLY A 7 40.42 -1.06 57.19
C GLY A 7 39.64 -2.17 57.95
N CYS A 8 39.67 -3.39 57.42
CA CYS A 8 39.26 -4.66 58.07
C CYS A 8 37.77 -5.00 58.24
N ALA A 9 37.28 -5.77 57.26
CA ALA A 9 36.73 -7.12 57.40
C ALA A 9 36.00 -7.52 58.70
N ALA A 10 34.74 -7.95 58.56
CA ALA A 10 34.23 -9.14 59.24
C ALA A 10 33.11 -9.77 58.39
N ALA A 11 33.35 -10.98 57.94
CA ALA A 11 32.36 -11.84 57.31
C ALA A 11 31.33 -12.28 58.36
N ILE A 12 30.05 -12.17 58.04
CA ILE A 12 28.98 -12.92 58.71
C ILE A 12 28.20 -13.65 57.63
N ALA A 13 28.49 -14.94 57.51
CA ALA A 13 27.75 -15.87 56.68
C ALA A 13 26.37 -16.09 57.31
N VAL A 14 25.33 -15.56 56.66
CA VAL A 14 23.94 -15.96 56.96
C VAL A 14 23.60 -17.09 56.00
N VAL A 15 23.68 -18.31 56.54
CA VAL A 15 23.18 -19.53 55.91
C VAL A 15 21.65 -19.45 55.93
N VAL A 16 21.05 -19.01 54.82
CA VAL A 16 19.61 -19.19 54.59
C VAL A 16 19.42 -20.58 53.98
N LEU A 17 19.01 -21.52 54.82
CA LEU A 17 18.47 -22.81 54.44
C LEU A 17 17.23 -22.59 53.55
N VAL A 18 17.42 -22.70 52.24
CA VAL A 18 16.30 -22.81 51.28
C VAL A 18 15.74 -24.22 51.41
N ALA A 19 14.62 -24.33 52.12
CA ALA A 19 13.83 -25.55 52.18
C ALA A 19 13.17 -25.79 50.81
N CYS A 20 13.64 -26.80 50.09
CA CYS A 20 13.01 -27.33 48.88
C CYS A 20 11.65 -27.97 49.22
N ALA A 21 10.59 -27.17 49.21
CA ALA A 21 9.23 -27.70 49.09
C ALA A 21 9.05 -28.23 47.67
N GLN A 22 9.12 -29.56 47.53
CA GLN A 22 8.91 -30.28 46.29
C GLN A 22 7.45 -30.10 45.86
N ALA A 23 7.23 -29.28 44.84
CA ALA A 23 5.99 -29.29 44.09
C ALA A 23 5.84 -30.68 43.43
N PRO A 24 4.65 -31.32 43.46
CA PRO A 24 4.45 -32.53 42.71
C PRO A 24 4.66 -32.21 41.23
N ALA A 25 5.55 -32.97 40.59
CA ALA A 25 5.74 -32.91 39.15
C ALA A 25 4.38 -33.17 38.49
N LEU A 26 3.77 -32.13 37.92
CA LEU A 26 2.69 -32.32 36.95
C LEU A 26 3.28 -33.19 35.85
N ALA A 27 2.75 -34.41 35.71
CA ALA A 27 3.07 -35.27 34.59
C ALA A 27 2.88 -34.48 33.29
N PRO A 28 3.78 -34.61 32.30
CA PRO A 28 3.54 -34.02 31.00
C PRO A 28 2.24 -34.63 30.46
N SER A 29 1.21 -33.80 30.31
CA SER A 29 0.02 -34.16 29.56
C SER A 29 0.49 -34.77 28.24
N PRO A 30 -0.04 -35.94 27.81
CA PRO A 30 0.27 -36.41 26.48
C PRO A 30 -0.23 -35.33 25.54
N SER A 31 0.71 -34.61 24.93
CA SER A 31 0.44 -33.78 23.77
C SER A 31 -0.07 -34.78 22.75
N SER A 32 -1.38 -34.92 22.71
CA SER A 32 -2.09 -35.50 21.60
C SER A 32 -1.60 -34.71 20.40
N GLN A 33 -0.60 -35.25 19.72
CA GLN A 33 -0.42 -34.98 18.31
C GLN A 33 -1.65 -35.59 17.64
N ALA A 34 -2.79 -34.94 17.85
CA ALA A 34 -3.86 -34.93 16.89
C ALA A 34 -3.18 -34.41 15.64
N GLN A 35 -2.81 -35.34 14.78
CA GLN A 35 -2.54 -35.08 13.39
C GLN A 35 -3.79 -34.37 12.89
N ALA A 36 -3.79 -33.04 12.99
CA ALA A 36 -4.79 -32.23 12.34
C ALA A 36 -4.63 -32.59 10.88
N GLN A 37 -5.53 -33.43 10.39
CA GLN A 37 -5.62 -33.73 8.98
C GLN A 37 -5.68 -32.37 8.31
N ALA A 38 -4.63 -32.04 7.56
CA ALA A 38 -4.63 -30.85 6.73
C ALA A 38 -5.98 -30.86 6.00
N PRO A 39 -6.77 -29.78 6.04
CA PRO A 39 -8.05 -29.75 5.36
C PRO A 39 -7.79 -30.24 3.94
N LYS A 40 -8.52 -31.29 3.53
CA LYS A 40 -8.40 -31.90 2.20
C LYS A 40 -8.24 -30.75 1.22
N ALA A 41 -7.08 -30.67 0.57
CA ALA A 41 -6.77 -29.55 -0.32
C ALA A 41 -7.99 -29.35 -1.22
N ALA A 42 -8.58 -28.14 -1.17
CA ALA A 42 -9.71 -27.82 -2.02
C ALA A 42 -9.35 -28.28 -3.43
N PRO A 43 -10.26 -28.96 -4.15
CA PRO A 43 -9.96 -29.52 -5.46
C PRO A 43 -9.27 -28.41 -6.25
N ARG A 44 -8.08 -28.71 -6.79
CA ARG A 44 -7.29 -27.71 -7.52
C ARG A 44 -8.26 -27.04 -8.47
N ARG A 45 -8.57 -25.77 -8.21
CA ARG A 45 -9.41 -24.95 -9.09
C ARG A 45 -8.87 -25.28 -10.47
N GLY A 46 -9.73 -25.85 -11.33
CA GLY A 46 -9.28 -26.35 -12.63
C GLY A 46 -8.36 -25.32 -13.24
N GLY A 47 -7.28 -25.77 -13.91
CA GLY A 47 -6.30 -24.86 -14.50
C GLY A 47 -6.98 -23.86 -15.45
N HIS A 48 -6.24 -23.13 -16.28
CA HIS A 48 -6.89 -22.11 -17.11
C HIS A 48 -8.03 -22.65 -18.03
N ALA A 49 -8.19 -23.96 -18.20
CA ALA A 49 -9.41 -24.58 -18.73
C ALA A 49 -10.72 -24.20 -18.00
N ALA A 50 -10.72 -24.04 -16.66
CA ALA A 50 -11.90 -23.63 -15.89
C ALA A 50 -12.10 -22.10 -15.87
N PHE A 51 -11.04 -21.34 -16.14
CA PHE A 51 -11.07 -19.87 -16.18
C PHE A 51 -10.26 -19.36 -17.38
N PRO A 52 -10.77 -19.54 -18.60
CA PRO A 52 -9.97 -19.34 -19.80
C PRO A 52 -9.55 -17.87 -19.99
N CYS A 53 -10.26 -16.91 -19.38
CA CYS A 53 -9.89 -15.49 -19.38
C CYS A 53 -8.62 -15.20 -18.57
N LEU A 54 -8.21 -16.09 -17.66
CA LEU A 54 -6.93 -15.98 -16.95
C LEU A 54 -5.77 -16.59 -17.75
N SER A 55 -6.04 -17.29 -18.85
CA SER A 55 -5.00 -17.86 -19.71
C SER A 55 -4.48 -16.85 -20.72
N ARG A 56 -3.20 -16.49 -20.66
CA ARG A 56 -2.57 -15.65 -21.70
C ARG A 56 -2.46 -16.34 -23.08
N THR A 57 -2.77 -17.63 -23.16
CA THR A 57 -2.70 -18.43 -24.40
C THR A 57 -4.06 -18.82 -24.96
N LEU A 58 -5.18 -18.55 -24.26
CA LEU A 58 -6.52 -18.84 -24.75
C LEU A 58 -7.21 -17.56 -25.25
N PRO A 59 -8.14 -17.66 -26.22
CA PRO A 59 -8.72 -16.49 -26.90
C PRO A 59 -9.26 -15.41 -25.97
N CYS A 60 -9.88 -15.79 -24.85
CA CYS A 60 -10.44 -14.84 -23.91
C CYS A 60 -9.40 -14.14 -23.02
N GLY A 61 -8.26 -14.76 -22.69
CA GLY A 61 -7.17 -14.06 -22.01
C GLY A 61 -6.22 -13.32 -22.95
N SER A 62 -6.41 -13.46 -24.27
CA SER A 62 -5.84 -12.60 -25.30
C SER A 62 -6.78 -11.46 -25.75
N ILE A 63 -7.93 -11.26 -25.09
CA ILE A 63 -8.79 -10.11 -25.39
C ILE A 63 -8.00 -8.82 -25.16
N ALA A 64 -7.91 -8.01 -26.21
CA ALA A 64 -7.23 -6.72 -26.15
C ALA A 64 -7.86 -5.86 -25.05
N THR A 65 -7.04 -5.39 -24.12
CA THR A 65 -7.48 -4.35 -23.19
C THR A 65 -7.84 -3.08 -23.97
N ARG A 66 -8.70 -2.24 -23.40
CA ARG A 66 -9.09 -0.98 -24.05
C ARG A 66 -7.84 -0.20 -24.45
N ARG A 67 -7.73 0.15 -25.74
CA ARG A 67 -6.57 0.85 -26.30
C ARG A 67 -6.23 2.11 -25.49
N PRO A 68 -4.93 2.42 -25.27
CA PRO A 68 -4.54 3.68 -24.66
C PRO A 68 -5.09 4.88 -25.43
N VAL A 69 -5.57 5.90 -24.72
CA VAL A 69 -6.15 7.11 -25.31
C VAL A 69 -5.33 8.34 -24.91
N ALA A 70 -4.69 8.98 -25.88
CA ALA A 70 -4.00 10.25 -25.69
C ALA A 70 -5.01 11.40 -25.69
N LYS A 71 -5.71 11.59 -24.57
CA LYS A 71 -6.69 12.67 -24.43
C LYS A 71 -5.98 14.01 -24.20
N VAL A 72 -6.35 15.00 -25.00
CA VAL A 72 -5.94 16.40 -24.83
C VAL A 72 -6.93 17.12 -23.92
N LEU A 73 -6.42 18.04 -23.10
CA LEU A 73 -7.25 18.92 -22.28
C LEU A 73 -8.00 19.91 -23.19
N ASP A 74 -9.33 19.80 -23.19
CA ASP A 74 -10.19 20.71 -23.93
C ASP A 74 -10.47 21.97 -23.09
N GLY A 75 -10.13 23.15 -23.61
CA GLY A 75 -10.38 24.43 -22.94
C GLY A 75 -9.53 24.66 -21.67
N PRO A 76 -9.90 25.63 -20.82
CA PRO A 76 -9.20 25.88 -19.56
C PRO A 76 -9.37 24.70 -18.59
N LEU A 77 -8.42 24.49 -17.68
CA LEU A 77 -8.49 23.41 -16.70
C LEU A 77 -9.81 23.42 -15.91
N ALA A 78 -10.19 24.61 -15.38
CA ALA A 78 -11.45 24.82 -14.66
C ALA A 78 -11.74 23.77 -13.56
N GLY A 79 -10.71 23.32 -12.85
CA GLY A 79 -10.81 22.36 -11.75
C GLY A 79 -10.86 23.03 -10.38
N ASP A 80 -11.45 22.33 -9.41
CA ASP A 80 -11.47 22.69 -7.98
C ASP A 80 -10.51 21.78 -7.21
N ALA A 81 -9.47 22.37 -6.63
CA ALA A 81 -8.42 21.64 -5.91
C ALA A 81 -8.91 20.93 -4.64
N ASP A 82 -9.92 21.46 -3.95
CA ASP A 82 -10.46 20.82 -2.75
C ASP A 82 -11.33 19.62 -3.11
N ARG A 83 -12.13 19.71 -4.17
CA ARG A 83 -12.82 18.54 -4.75
C ARG A 83 -11.81 17.51 -5.24
N GLY A 84 -10.76 17.97 -5.92
CA GLY A 84 -9.68 17.14 -6.43
C GLY A 84 -8.99 16.33 -5.34
N ARG A 85 -8.65 16.97 -4.21
CA ARG A 85 -8.08 16.30 -3.04
C ARG A 85 -9.00 15.17 -2.54
N ARG A 86 -10.29 15.46 -2.39
CA ARG A 86 -11.26 14.45 -1.93
C ARG A 86 -11.35 13.27 -2.88
N ILE A 87 -11.40 13.52 -4.19
CA ILE A 87 -11.44 12.47 -5.22
C ILE A 87 -10.16 11.63 -5.20
N ALA A 88 -9.00 12.29 -5.13
CA ALA A 88 -7.70 11.63 -5.12
C ALA A 88 -7.50 10.75 -3.88
N HIS A 89 -8.01 11.17 -2.72
CA HIS A 89 -7.83 10.45 -1.45
C HIS A 89 -8.93 9.40 -1.19
N ALA A 90 -10.06 9.47 -1.90
CA ALA A 90 -11.18 8.56 -1.72
C ALA A 90 -10.90 7.17 -2.33
N ARG A 91 -11.10 6.12 -1.52
CA ARG A 91 -10.81 4.71 -1.87
C ARG A 91 -11.75 4.15 -2.94
N ASP A 92 -12.95 4.69 -3.06
CA ASP A 92 -14.00 4.34 -4.01
C ASP A 92 -13.98 5.20 -5.29
N LYS A 93 -12.99 6.11 -5.41
CA LYS A 93 -12.81 7.00 -6.55
C LYS A 93 -11.38 6.93 -7.09
N GLY A 94 -10.57 7.97 -6.91
CA GLY A 94 -9.22 8.04 -7.48
C GLY A 94 -8.24 7.12 -6.76
N ASN A 95 -8.40 6.91 -5.45
CA ASN A 95 -7.57 6.06 -4.60
C ASN A 95 -6.05 6.24 -4.85
N CYS A 96 -5.64 7.47 -5.14
CA CYS A 96 -4.28 7.80 -5.57
C CYS A 96 -3.26 7.52 -4.47
N LEU A 97 -3.67 7.71 -3.21
CA LEU A 97 -2.86 7.41 -2.03
C LEU A 97 -2.47 5.93 -1.91
N ALA A 98 -3.19 5.00 -2.54
CA ALA A 98 -2.80 3.60 -2.54
C ALA A 98 -1.44 3.36 -3.21
N CYS A 99 -0.98 4.29 -4.05
CA CYS A 99 0.30 4.18 -4.77
C CYS A 99 1.24 5.36 -4.54
N HIS A 100 0.72 6.55 -4.24
CA HIS A 100 1.51 7.78 -4.19
C HIS A 100 1.49 8.44 -2.81
N ALA A 101 2.60 9.07 -2.44
CA ALA A 101 2.59 10.15 -1.45
C ALA A 101 2.01 11.43 -2.08
N MET A 102 1.14 12.11 -1.33
CA MET A 102 0.46 13.32 -1.81
C MET A 102 0.22 14.31 -0.67
N ARG A 103 0.19 15.60 -0.99
CA ARG A 103 0.04 16.69 -0.01
C ARG A 103 -1.25 16.56 0.80
N GLY A 104 -1.12 16.43 2.13
CA GLY A 104 -2.25 16.28 3.04
C GLY A 104 -2.92 14.91 3.03
N GLY A 105 -2.32 13.90 2.39
CA GLY A 105 -2.74 12.52 2.47
C GLY A 105 -2.09 11.78 3.65
N THR A 106 -2.78 10.78 4.19
CA THR A 106 -2.27 9.88 5.23
C THR A 106 -2.14 8.47 4.68
N GLN A 107 -1.17 7.70 5.19
CA GLN A 107 -0.92 6.30 4.77
C GLN A 107 -0.65 6.14 3.26
N PRO A 108 0.34 6.87 2.71
CA PRO A 108 0.65 6.77 1.29
C PRO A 108 1.30 5.43 0.94
N GLY A 109 1.01 4.95 -0.26
CA GLY A 109 1.75 3.88 -0.91
C GLY A 109 3.07 4.38 -1.49
N THR A 110 3.93 3.43 -1.90
CA THR A 110 5.27 3.68 -2.44
C THR A 110 5.48 3.09 -3.84
N ARG A 111 4.39 2.66 -4.49
CA ARG A 111 4.45 2.03 -5.82
C ARG A 111 4.60 3.04 -6.96
N GLY A 112 4.03 4.24 -6.78
CA GLY A 112 4.18 5.36 -7.68
C GLY A 112 5.16 6.41 -7.12
N PRO A 113 5.57 7.40 -7.95
CA PRO A 113 6.39 8.52 -7.50
C PRO A 113 5.70 9.36 -6.42
N ASP A 114 6.49 10.09 -5.64
CA ASP A 114 5.98 11.11 -4.72
C ASP A 114 5.39 12.31 -5.48
N LEU A 115 4.16 12.70 -5.15
CA LEU A 115 3.42 13.80 -5.75
C LEU A 115 3.16 14.94 -4.75
N THR A 116 3.79 14.92 -3.58
CA THR A 116 3.60 15.92 -2.50
C THR A 116 3.92 17.34 -2.97
N HIS A 117 4.89 17.49 -3.87
CA HIS A 117 5.29 18.77 -4.49
C HIS A 117 5.12 18.78 -6.01
N TYR A 118 4.09 18.10 -6.52
CA TYR A 118 3.88 17.95 -7.96
C TYR A 118 3.79 19.28 -8.71
N GLY A 119 3.11 20.29 -8.16
CA GLY A 119 2.99 21.62 -8.76
C GLY A 119 4.34 22.32 -8.98
N SER A 120 5.36 21.93 -8.21
CA SER A 120 6.74 22.43 -8.33
C SER A 120 7.54 21.77 -9.47
N THR A 121 7.00 20.75 -10.14
CA THR A 121 7.65 20.10 -11.30
C THR A 121 7.61 20.93 -12.58
N GLY A 122 6.79 21.99 -12.64
CA GLY A 122 6.65 22.84 -13.83
C GLY A 122 5.89 22.21 -15.00
N ARG A 123 5.25 21.04 -14.80
CA ARG A 123 4.41 20.39 -15.82
C ARG A 123 3.14 21.20 -16.10
N SER A 124 2.74 21.27 -17.36
CA SER A 124 1.52 21.98 -17.77
C SER A 124 0.25 21.25 -17.36
N ASP A 125 -0.87 21.95 -17.23
CA ASP A 125 -2.18 21.36 -16.95
C ASP A 125 -2.58 20.31 -17.99
N ALA A 126 -2.31 20.58 -19.27
CA ALA A 126 -2.56 19.64 -20.35
C ALA A 126 -1.73 18.36 -20.21
N ASP A 127 -0.45 18.50 -19.83
CA ASP A 127 0.41 17.34 -19.61
C ASP A 127 -0.03 16.53 -18.40
N THR A 128 -0.42 17.18 -17.31
CA THR A 128 -0.89 16.50 -16.10
C THR A 128 -2.24 15.82 -16.36
N TYR A 129 -3.15 16.49 -17.05
CA TYR A 129 -4.45 15.95 -17.42
C TYR A 129 -4.29 14.69 -18.30
N ALA A 130 -3.45 14.73 -19.32
CA ALA A 130 -3.21 13.56 -20.18
C ALA A 130 -2.63 12.35 -19.40
N ALA A 131 -1.74 12.61 -18.42
CA ALA A 131 -1.22 11.57 -17.53
C ALA A 131 -2.30 10.95 -16.65
N VAL A 132 -3.13 11.79 -16.01
CA VAL A 132 -4.22 11.30 -15.14
C VAL A 132 -5.29 10.58 -15.95
N TYR A 133 -5.56 11.03 -17.18
CA TYR A 133 -6.54 10.40 -18.06
C TYR A 133 -6.12 8.99 -18.49
N ASP A 134 -4.89 8.84 -19.01
CA ASP A 134 -4.33 7.55 -19.43
C ASP A 134 -2.80 7.57 -19.54
N MET A 135 -2.12 7.15 -18.47
CA MET A 135 -0.66 7.12 -18.41
C MET A 135 -0.03 6.06 -19.34
N ARG A 136 -0.81 5.12 -19.89
CA ARG A 136 -0.28 4.10 -20.82
C ARG A 136 0.23 4.68 -22.13
N THR A 137 -0.20 5.89 -22.46
CA THR A 137 0.28 6.67 -23.61
C THR A 137 1.73 7.15 -23.45
N ARG A 138 2.24 7.19 -22.21
CA ARG A 138 3.62 7.58 -21.87
C ARG A 138 4.45 6.39 -21.41
N HIS A 139 3.84 5.47 -20.67
CA HIS A 139 4.47 4.24 -20.19
C HIS A 139 3.51 3.06 -20.37
N ALA A 140 3.72 2.27 -21.43
CA ALA A 140 2.81 1.18 -21.81
C ALA A 140 2.56 0.17 -20.67
N ASP A 141 3.58 -0.09 -19.85
CA ASP A 141 3.54 -1.07 -18.74
C ASP A 141 3.21 -0.46 -17.38
N THR A 142 2.67 0.77 -17.34
CA THR A 142 2.30 1.43 -16.08
C THR A 142 1.22 0.65 -15.33
N LEU A 143 1.36 0.63 -14.00
CA LEU A 143 0.33 0.12 -13.09
C LEU A 143 -0.73 1.18 -12.76
N MET A 144 -0.50 2.44 -13.14
CA MET A 144 -1.46 3.52 -12.92
C MET A 144 -2.74 3.23 -13.73
N PRO A 145 -3.91 3.16 -13.08
CA PRO A 145 -5.16 2.89 -13.78
C PRO A 145 -5.45 3.97 -14.85
N PRO A 146 -5.97 3.59 -16.03
CA PRO A 146 -6.33 4.57 -17.05
C PRO A 146 -7.71 5.16 -16.71
N PHE A 147 -7.72 6.14 -15.79
CA PHE A 147 -8.94 6.64 -15.13
C PHE A 147 -10.00 7.16 -16.10
N GLY A 148 -9.60 7.93 -17.10
CA GLY A 148 -10.53 8.47 -18.11
C GLY A 148 -10.97 7.40 -19.09
N THR A 149 -10.01 6.64 -19.63
CA THR A 149 -10.29 5.57 -20.60
C THR A 149 -11.23 4.50 -20.04
N ASN A 150 -11.15 4.18 -18.74
CA ASN A 150 -12.03 3.23 -18.07
C ASN A 150 -13.26 3.87 -17.41
N ALA A 151 -13.46 5.18 -17.57
CA ALA A 151 -14.55 5.94 -16.95
C ALA A 151 -14.65 5.77 -15.42
N ILE A 152 -13.51 5.58 -14.76
CA ILE A 152 -13.41 5.55 -13.29
C ILE A 152 -13.70 6.95 -12.74
N LEU A 153 -13.17 7.96 -13.42
CA LEU A 153 -13.41 9.37 -13.15
C LEU A 153 -13.99 10.04 -14.39
N ARG A 154 -14.96 10.93 -14.19
CA ARG A 154 -15.50 11.81 -15.23
C ARG A 154 -14.49 12.92 -15.56
N ASP A 155 -14.66 13.56 -16.71
CA ASP A 155 -13.80 14.65 -17.18
C ASP A 155 -13.58 15.73 -16.10
N GLN A 156 -14.66 16.23 -15.49
CA GLN A 156 -14.58 17.23 -14.43
C GLN A 156 -13.86 16.72 -13.17
N GLU A 157 -14.04 15.45 -12.81
CA GLU A 157 -13.35 14.86 -11.65
C GLU A 157 -11.83 14.77 -11.91
N ILE A 158 -11.42 14.48 -13.15
CA ILE A 158 -10.01 14.51 -13.56
C ILE A 158 -9.48 15.95 -13.50
N ARG A 159 -10.22 16.94 -14.01
CA ARG A 159 -9.85 18.36 -13.92
C ARG A 159 -9.63 18.82 -12.48
N ASP A 160 -10.53 18.45 -11.59
CA ASP A 160 -10.44 18.74 -10.16
C ASP A 160 -9.15 18.12 -9.56
N VAL A 161 -8.86 16.84 -9.86
CA VAL A 161 -7.62 16.17 -9.42
C VAL A 161 -6.37 16.85 -9.95
N VAL A 162 -6.36 17.26 -11.23
CA VAL A 162 -5.25 18.00 -11.83
C VAL A 162 -5.06 19.34 -11.12
N ALA A 163 -6.13 20.08 -10.82
CA ALA A 163 -6.04 21.32 -10.07
C ALA A 163 -5.43 21.12 -8.68
N TYR A 164 -5.79 20.02 -7.99
CA TYR A 164 -5.18 19.64 -6.71
C TYR A 164 -3.67 19.37 -6.82
N LEU A 165 -3.25 18.62 -7.84
CA LEU A 165 -1.85 18.33 -8.12
C LEU A 165 -1.07 19.60 -8.46
N GLN A 166 -1.63 20.50 -9.26
CA GLN A 166 -0.96 21.74 -9.64
C GLN A 166 -0.85 22.74 -8.48
N ALA A 167 -1.78 22.67 -7.52
CA ALA A 167 -1.74 23.44 -6.28
C ALA A 167 -0.75 22.87 -5.24
N SER A 168 -0.12 21.72 -5.46
CA SER A 168 0.89 21.14 -4.55
C SER A 168 2.29 21.69 -4.83
N ARG A 169 2.49 22.98 -4.55
CA ARG A 169 3.81 23.63 -4.67
C ARG A 169 4.59 23.51 -3.37
#